data_AF-A0AAN8V9A9-F1
#
_entry.id   AF-A0AAN8V9A9-F1
#
_cell.length_a   1.000
_cell.length_b   1.000
_cell.length_c   1.000
_cell.angle_alpha   90.00
_cell.angle_beta   90.00
_cell.angle_gamma   90.00
#
_symmetry.space_group_name_H-M   'P 1'
#
loop_
_entity.id
_entity.type
_entity.pdbx_description
1 polymer ?
#
loop_
_entity_poly.entity_id
_entity_poly.type
_entity_poly.pdbx_seq_one_letter_code
_entity_poly.pdbx_strand_id
1 'polypeptide(L)'
;MARLDNYTPICKLFKRMNSWCFDEKLLLQSLYKTLVSTSETSSIILYIRDAENILLQSQKLCTLFDKMLKKISGSILILGSRVVDPDSDFREVDEKVALLFPYGIEIRAPEGETHLGSWKAQFEEDMKMIKFQDNKNHIHEVLAANDIDCDDLGSICQSDTMVLSNYIEEIVVSAVSYHLMNNKDPEFRNGKLVISMKSLSHGFSIFQDGKNGRRDTLKMETNAESSKKVPPDNEFEKRIRPEVIPANEIGVTFSDIDEKNVRALFTLAAKVAPTIIFVDEVDSMLGQRTRVGEHEAMRKIKNEFMTRWDGLLTKPGEQILVLAATNRPFDLDEAIIRRFERRIMVGLPSVESRELILKTLLGKERTENLEFKELATMTEGYSGSDLKNLCITAAYRPVRELMQQERQKDEQRKKKAAEGQGSEGTSDTKEEMEEKTITIRPLNLEDMKQAKNQVAASFAAEGSIMSELKQWNDLYGEGGSRKRQQLTYFL
;
A
#
# COMPACT_ATOMS: atom_id res chain seq x y z
N MET A 1 -27.88 -23.74 27.12
CA MET A 1 -26.75 -24.37 27.82
C MET A 1 -25.66 -24.55 26.78
N ALA A 2 -24.68 -23.65 26.83
CA ALA A 2 -23.59 -23.53 25.87
C ALA A 2 -22.42 -24.47 26.25
N ARG A 3 -21.71 -24.95 25.24
CA ARG A 3 -20.24 -25.12 25.16
C ARG A 3 -19.94 -25.51 23.69
N LEU A 4 -19.20 -24.69 22.93
CA LEU A 4 -17.72 -24.66 22.84
C LEU A 4 -17.25 -26.01 22.25
N ASP A 5 -16.60 -26.10 21.08
CA ASP A 5 -15.36 -25.41 20.70
C ASP A 5 -15.17 -25.35 19.17
N ASN A 6 -14.49 -24.31 18.66
CA ASN A 6 -13.86 -24.30 17.33
C ASN A 6 -12.72 -23.28 17.32
N TYR A 7 -11.49 -23.78 17.36
CA TYR A 7 -10.26 -23.08 16.99
C TYR A 7 -10.09 -23.12 15.47
N THR A 8 -9.55 -22.05 14.88
CA THR A 8 -9.10 -21.98 13.48
C THR A 8 -7.84 -21.11 13.43
N PRO A 9 -6.71 -21.56 12.86
CA PRO A 9 -5.52 -20.72 12.71
C PRO A 9 -5.50 -20.02 11.34
N ILE A 10 -4.98 -18.79 11.35
CA ILE A 10 -4.09 -18.20 10.34
C ILE A 10 -4.49 -18.41 8.87
N CYS A 11 -5.58 -17.77 8.43
CA CYS A 11 -5.89 -17.60 6.99
C CYS A 11 -6.67 -16.29 6.71
N LYS A 12 -6.31 -15.16 7.35
CA LYS A 12 -7.07 -13.89 7.27
C LYS A 12 -6.50 -12.81 6.32
N LEU A 13 -5.41 -13.07 5.60
CA LEU A 13 -4.87 -12.13 4.60
C LEU A 13 -5.42 -12.32 3.16
N PHE A 14 -6.36 -13.24 2.94
CA PHE A 14 -7.05 -13.46 1.66
C PHE A 14 -8.58 -13.23 1.72
N LYS A 15 -9.07 -12.46 2.71
CA LYS A 15 -10.52 -12.19 2.88
C LYS A 15 -11.05 -10.93 2.20
N ARG A 16 -10.31 -10.36 1.24
CA ARG A 16 -10.87 -9.45 0.22
C ARG A 16 -11.07 -10.29 -1.04
N MET A 17 -12.32 -10.34 -1.52
CA MET A 17 -12.86 -11.20 -2.60
C MET A 17 -13.35 -12.58 -2.14
N ASN A 18 -14.52 -12.62 -1.47
CA ASN A 18 -15.42 -13.77 -1.57
C ASN A 18 -16.90 -13.33 -1.47
N SER A 19 -17.24 -12.27 -2.21
CA SER A 19 -18.59 -12.12 -2.75
C SER A 19 -18.50 -12.13 -4.27
N TRP A 20 -17.84 -13.16 -4.80
CA TRP A 20 -17.90 -13.46 -6.22
C TRP A 20 -19.31 -13.99 -6.50
N CYS A 21 -20.22 -13.08 -6.87
CA CYS A 21 -21.50 -13.44 -7.49
C CYS A 21 -21.22 -13.87 -8.94
N PHE A 22 -20.38 -14.89 -9.10
CA PHE A 22 -20.11 -15.51 -10.40
C PHE A 22 -20.97 -16.75 -10.53
N ASP A 23 -21.50 -16.99 -11.73
CA ASP A 23 -22.15 -18.25 -12.04
C ASP A 23 -21.10 -19.38 -11.96
N GLU A 24 -21.16 -20.15 -10.88
CA GLU A 24 -20.34 -21.33 -10.58
C GLU A 24 -20.17 -22.24 -11.82
N LYS A 25 -21.23 -22.35 -12.64
CA LYS A 25 -21.22 -23.14 -13.86
C LYS A 25 -20.38 -22.50 -14.96
N LEU A 26 -20.47 -21.18 -15.12
CA LEU A 26 -19.72 -20.43 -16.14
C LEU A 26 -18.22 -20.44 -15.87
N LEU A 27 -17.83 -20.30 -14.60
CA LEU A 27 -16.43 -20.38 -14.17
C LEU A 27 -15.84 -21.74 -14.55
N LEU A 28 -16.54 -22.81 -14.19
CA LEU A 28 -16.05 -24.18 -14.42
C LEU A 28 -16.04 -24.55 -15.90
N GLN A 29 -17.01 -24.08 -16.68
CA GLN A 29 -17.02 -24.26 -18.14
C GLN A 29 -15.87 -23.50 -18.81
N SER A 30 -15.58 -22.27 -18.38
CA SER A 30 -14.44 -21.50 -18.87
C SER A 30 -13.12 -22.18 -18.52
N LEU A 31 -12.98 -22.63 -17.27
CA LEU A 31 -11.80 -23.37 -16.80
C LEU A 31 -11.58 -24.64 -17.62
N TYR A 32 -12.62 -25.45 -17.82
CA TYR A 32 -12.55 -26.64 -18.66
C TYR A 32 -12.06 -26.33 -20.08
N LYS A 33 -12.65 -25.31 -20.70
CA LYS A 33 -12.30 -24.92 -22.08
C LYS A 33 -10.83 -24.52 -22.18
N THR A 34 -10.33 -23.74 -21.22
CA THR A 34 -8.93 -23.32 -21.17
C THR A 34 -7.99 -24.49 -20.92
N LEU A 35 -8.33 -25.40 -20.01
CA LEU A 35 -7.52 -26.58 -19.71
C LEU A 35 -7.40 -27.48 -20.94
N VAL A 36 -8.52 -27.79 -21.60
CA VAL A 36 -8.53 -28.62 -22.80
C VAL A 36 -7.70 -27.97 -23.91
N SER A 37 -7.97 -26.70 -24.24
CA SER A 37 -7.25 -26.03 -25.35
C SER A 37 -5.75 -25.94 -25.11
N THR A 38 -5.35 -25.71 -23.87
CA THR A 38 -3.93 -25.50 -23.53
C THR A 38 -3.20 -26.84 -23.37
N SER A 39 -3.92 -27.91 -23.01
CA SER A 39 -3.36 -29.26 -22.87
C SER A 39 -3.03 -29.95 -24.20
N GLU A 40 -3.60 -29.46 -25.31
CA GLU A 40 -3.26 -29.90 -26.66
C GLU A 40 -1.81 -29.51 -27.04
N THR A 41 -1.29 -28.43 -26.45
CA THR A 41 0.01 -27.86 -26.81
C THR A 41 1.07 -27.97 -25.71
N SER A 42 0.68 -28.15 -24.45
CA SER A 42 1.60 -28.08 -23.31
C SER A 42 1.09 -28.85 -22.09
N SER A 43 2.01 -29.36 -21.27
CA SER A 43 1.65 -29.93 -19.97
C SER A 43 1.24 -28.84 -18.99
N ILE A 44 0.15 -29.03 -18.25
CA ILE A 44 -0.41 -28.02 -17.33
C ILE A 44 -0.48 -28.58 -15.92
N ILE A 45 -0.17 -27.73 -14.94
CA ILE A 45 -0.45 -28.00 -13.54
C ILE A 45 -1.54 -27.04 -13.08
N LEU A 46 -2.71 -27.56 -12.71
CA LEU A 46 -3.78 -26.81 -12.07
C LEU A 46 -3.66 -26.97 -10.55
N TYR A 47 -3.35 -25.89 -9.84
CA TYR A 47 -3.30 -25.89 -8.38
C TYR A 47 -4.54 -25.19 -7.80
N ILE A 48 -5.26 -25.89 -6.92
CA ILE A 48 -6.45 -25.42 -6.21
C ILE A 48 -6.09 -25.29 -4.73
N ARG A 49 -6.03 -24.05 -4.26
CA ARG A 49 -5.81 -23.73 -2.85
C ARG A 49 -7.07 -24.02 -2.03
N ASP A 50 -6.95 -24.66 -0.87
CA ASP A 50 -8.07 -25.00 0.02
C ASP A 50 -9.23 -25.70 -0.71
N ALA A 51 -8.89 -26.70 -1.52
CA ALA A 51 -9.81 -27.40 -2.41
C ALA A 51 -11.02 -27.98 -1.67
N GLU A 52 -10.83 -28.44 -0.43
CA GLU A 52 -11.91 -28.96 0.42
C GLU A 52 -12.98 -27.88 0.69
N ASN A 53 -12.57 -26.67 1.08
CA ASN A 53 -13.51 -25.57 1.34
C ASN A 53 -14.23 -25.13 0.06
N ILE A 54 -13.52 -25.05 -1.07
CA ILE A 54 -14.11 -24.58 -2.33
C ILE A 54 -15.10 -25.60 -2.89
N LEU A 55 -14.77 -26.90 -2.84
CA LEU A 55 -15.59 -27.94 -3.43
C LEU A 55 -16.76 -28.36 -2.53
N LEU A 56 -16.60 -28.29 -1.21
CA LEU A 56 -17.66 -28.61 -0.25
C LEU A 56 -18.63 -27.45 0.00
N GLN A 57 -18.32 -26.22 -0.46
CA GLN A 57 -19.24 -25.08 -0.39
C GLN A 57 -20.55 -25.31 -1.15
N SER A 58 -20.52 -26.06 -2.26
CA SER A 58 -21.69 -26.31 -3.11
C SER A 58 -21.66 -27.74 -3.66
N GLN A 59 -22.67 -28.54 -3.31
CA GLN A 59 -22.83 -29.90 -3.86
C GLN A 59 -22.94 -29.90 -5.41
N LYS A 60 -23.44 -28.80 -5.98
CA LYS A 60 -23.51 -28.62 -7.44
C LYS A 60 -22.13 -28.40 -8.04
N LEU A 61 -21.25 -27.64 -7.39
CA LEU A 61 -19.86 -27.45 -7.84
C LEU A 61 -19.08 -28.76 -7.82
N CYS A 62 -19.13 -29.50 -6.71
CA CYS A 62 -18.42 -30.79 -6.58
C CYS A 62 -18.82 -31.78 -7.70
N THR A 63 -20.12 -31.87 -8.01
CA THR A 63 -20.63 -32.78 -9.06
C THR A 63 -20.32 -32.29 -10.48
N LEU A 64 -20.31 -30.98 -10.71
CA LEU A 64 -19.89 -30.41 -12.01
C LEU A 64 -18.38 -30.60 -12.21
N PHE A 65 -17.58 -30.46 -11.16
CA PHE A 65 -16.13 -30.66 -11.18
C PHE A 65 -15.78 -32.11 -11.46
N ASP A 66 -16.42 -33.07 -10.80
CA ASP A 66 -16.27 -34.50 -11.12
C ASP A 66 -16.58 -34.80 -12.60
N LYS A 67 -17.68 -34.26 -13.12
CA LYS A 67 -18.04 -34.41 -14.55
C LYS A 67 -17.02 -33.77 -15.49
N MET A 68 -16.40 -32.67 -15.08
CA MET A 68 -15.35 -32.00 -15.82
C MET A 68 -14.10 -32.87 -15.86
N LEU A 69 -13.63 -33.34 -14.70
CA LEU A 69 -12.46 -34.21 -14.57
C LEU A 69 -12.57 -35.46 -15.44
N LYS A 70 -13.74 -36.12 -15.44
CA LYS A 70 -14.01 -37.31 -16.27
C LYS A 70 -13.97 -37.05 -17.78
N LYS A 71 -14.08 -35.79 -18.21
CA LYS A 71 -14.05 -35.39 -19.63
C LYS A 71 -12.72 -34.79 -20.06
N ILE A 72 -11.88 -34.39 -19.10
CA ILE A 72 -10.56 -33.85 -19.40
C ILE A 72 -9.67 -34.99 -19.92
N SER A 73 -9.07 -34.77 -21.08
CA SER A 73 -8.08 -35.64 -21.70
C SER A 73 -6.87 -34.79 -22.07
N GLY A 74 -5.67 -35.15 -21.62
CA GLY A 74 -4.44 -34.41 -21.91
C GLY A 74 -3.41 -34.53 -20.77
N SER A 75 -2.23 -33.93 -20.96
CA SER A 75 -1.14 -33.91 -19.97
C SER A 75 -1.40 -32.86 -18.87
N ILE A 76 -2.48 -33.05 -18.10
CA ILE A 76 -2.88 -32.13 -17.03
C ILE A 76 -2.71 -32.80 -15.66
N LEU A 77 -1.93 -32.18 -14.78
CA LEU A 77 -1.82 -32.53 -13.36
C LEU A 77 -2.71 -31.57 -12.55
N ILE A 78 -3.54 -32.10 -11.66
CA ILE A 78 -4.42 -31.31 -10.81
C ILE A 78 -4.04 -31.55 -9.36
N LEU A 79 -3.70 -30.48 -8.65
CA LEU A 79 -3.26 -30.49 -7.27
C LEU A 79 -4.28 -29.72 -6.41
N GLY A 80 -4.82 -30.38 -5.40
CA GLY A 80 -5.63 -29.75 -4.36
C GLY A 80 -4.82 -29.64 -3.08
N SER A 81 -4.87 -28.50 -2.40
CA SER A 81 -4.30 -28.37 -1.05
C SER A 81 -5.39 -28.25 0.00
N ARG A 82 -5.06 -28.70 1.20
CA ARG A 82 -5.84 -28.54 2.42
C ARG A 82 -4.86 -28.23 3.55
N VAL A 83 -5.14 -27.18 4.32
CA VAL A 83 -4.42 -26.91 5.58
C VAL A 83 -5.17 -27.62 6.71
N VAL A 84 -4.47 -28.49 7.43
CA VAL A 84 -4.99 -29.20 8.61
C VAL A 84 -4.38 -28.56 9.86
N ASP A 85 -5.20 -28.20 10.84
CA ASP A 85 -4.75 -27.69 12.13
C ASP A 85 -4.29 -28.88 13.00
N PRO A 86 -3.04 -28.90 13.50
CA PRO A 86 -2.53 -30.02 14.30
C PRO A 86 -3.32 -30.31 15.58
N ASP A 87 -4.06 -29.33 16.11
CA ASP A 87 -4.90 -29.49 17.30
C ASP A 87 -6.34 -29.94 16.99
N SER A 88 -6.72 -30.02 15.71
CA SER A 88 -8.01 -30.57 15.30
C SER A 88 -7.94 -32.08 15.19
N ASP A 89 -8.82 -32.80 15.90
CA ASP A 89 -9.00 -34.25 15.73
C ASP A 89 -8.97 -34.57 14.23
N PHE A 90 -8.01 -35.41 13.80
CA PHE A 90 -7.77 -35.79 12.40
C PHE A 90 -9.10 -36.00 11.67
N ARG A 91 -9.60 -34.96 10.99
CA ARG A 91 -10.78 -35.11 10.14
C ARG A 91 -10.30 -35.81 8.88
N GLU A 92 -10.65 -37.10 8.78
CA GLU A 92 -10.55 -37.86 7.54
C GLU A 92 -11.05 -36.98 6.38
N VAL A 93 -10.31 -37.00 5.26
CA VAL A 93 -10.69 -36.24 4.06
C VAL A 93 -12.12 -36.65 3.69
N ASP A 94 -13.00 -35.66 3.47
CA ASP A 94 -14.37 -35.94 3.04
C ASP A 94 -14.34 -36.90 1.85
N GLU A 95 -15.14 -37.98 1.92
CA GLU A 95 -15.14 -39.06 0.94
C GLU A 95 -15.27 -38.53 -0.50
N LYS A 96 -16.01 -37.43 -0.72
CA LYS A 96 -16.17 -36.83 -2.04
C LYS A 96 -14.90 -36.16 -2.53
N VAL A 97 -14.15 -35.51 -1.64
CA VAL A 97 -12.87 -34.89 -1.98
C VAL A 97 -11.81 -35.96 -2.20
N ALA A 98 -11.83 -37.04 -1.42
CA ALA A 98 -10.96 -38.20 -1.62
C ALA A 98 -11.21 -38.90 -2.98
N LEU A 99 -12.45 -38.93 -3.47
CA LEU A 99 -12.78 -39.42 -4.81
C LEU A 99 -12.26 -38.51 -5.94
N LEU A 100 -12.21 -37.19 -5.72
CA LEU A 100 -11.70 -36.21 -6.68
C LEU A 100 -10.17 -36.16 -6.71
N PHE A 101 -9.53 -36.38 -5.55
CA PHE A 101 -8.09 -36.36 -5.36
C PHE A 101 -7.62 -37.70 -4.77
N PRO A 102 -7.48 -38.74 -5.60
CA PRO A 102 -7.17 -40.09 -5.11
C PRO A 102 -5.76 -40.23 -4.53
N TYR A 103 -4.86 -39.29 -4.82
CA TYR A 103 -3.49 -39.28 -4.33
C TYR A 103 -3.32 -38.18 -3.29
N GLY A 104 -3.23 -38.57 -2.02
CA GLY A 104 -2.92 -37.67 -0.91
C GLY A 104 -1.42 -37.66 -0.61
N ILE A 105 -0.84 -36.46 -0.54
CA ILE A 105 0.52 -36.25 -0.02
C ILE A 105 0.39 -35.43 1.25
N GLU A 106 0.84 -36.00 2.37
CA GLU A 106 0.90 -35.27 3.64
C GLU A 106 2.25 -34.55 3.73
N ILE A 107 2.21 -33.22 3.80
CA ILE A 107 3.40 -32.39 4.03
C ILE A 107 3.42 -32.03 5.51
N ARG A 108 4.30 -32.67 6.28
CA ARG A 108 4.52 -32.35 7.70
C ARG A 108 5.62 -31.31 7.85
N ALA A 109 5.50 -30.49 8.89
CA ALA A 109 6.62 -29.65 9.31
C ALA A 109 7.82 -30.54 9.71
N PRO A 110 9.07 -30.16 9.40
CA PRO A 110 10.24 -30.93 9.79
C PRO A 110 10.32 -31.07 11.33
N GLU A 111 10.45 -32.28 11.85
CA GLU A 111 10.40 -32.57 13.30
C GLU A 111 11.69 -32.19 14.05
N GLY A 112 12.81 -31.98 13.36
CA GLY A 112 14.10 -31.63 13.96
C GLY A 112 14.35 -30.12 14.03
N GLU A 113 14.79 -29.59 15.17
CA GLU A 113 15.05 -28.15 15.38
C GLU A 113 15.99 -27.51 14.33
N THR A 114 17.02 -28.25 13.90
CA THR A 114 17.97 -27.80 12.86
C THR A 114 17.34 -27.75 11.47
N HIS A 115 16.53 -28.75 11.13
CA HIS A 115 15.79 -28.82 9.87
C HIS A 115 14.66 -27.78 9.81
N LEU A 116 14.01 -27.52 10.94
CA LEU A 116 12.97 -26.50 11.07
C LEU A 116 13.57 -25.09 10.93
N GLY A 117 14.76 -24.84 11.49
CA GLY A 117 15.49 -23.59 11.30
C GLY A 117 15.88 -23.36 9.85
N SER A 118 16.47 -24.36 9.19
CA SER A 118 16.84 -24.27 7.77
C SER A 118 15.62 -24.12 6.86
N TRP A 119 14.54 -24.82 7.14
CA TRP A 119 13.29 -24.74 6.36
C TRP A 119 12.62 -23.37 6.53
N LYS A 120 12.57 -22.83 7.75
CA LYS A 120 12.06 -21.47 8.00
C LYS A 120 12.89 -20.42 7.29
N ALA A 121 14.22 -20.53 7.34
CA ALA A 121 15.12 -19.61 6.65
C ALA A 121 14.90 -19.66 5.13
N GLN A 122 14.82 -20.85 4.54
CA GLN A 122 14.54 -21.03 3.12
C GLN A 122 13.17 -20.47 2.73
N PHE A 123 12.13 -20.77 3.51
CA PHE A 123 10.79 -20.26 3.26
C PHE A 123 10.74 -18.73 3.34
N GLU A 124 11.46 -18.13 4.29
CA GLU A 124 11.55 -16.68 4.42
C GLU A 124 12.28 -16.05 3.22
N GLU A 125 13.34 -16.69 2.72
CA GLU A 125 14.06 -16.28 1.51
C GLU A 125 13.18 -16.40 0.26
N ASP A 126 12.45 -17.50 0.10
CA ASP A 126 11.52 -17.71 -1.00
C ASP A 126 10.38 -16.67 -0.98
N MET A 127 9.84 -16.38 0.21
CA MET A 127 8.82 -15.34 0.36
C MET A 127 9.37 -13.94 0.05
N LYS A 128 10.63 -13.66 0.41
CA LYS A 128 11.33 -12.42 0.04
C LYS A 128 11.51 -12.29 -1.47
N MET A 129 11.82 -13.39 -2.16
CA MET A 129 11.95 -13.44 -3.62
C MET A 129 10.61 -13.20 -4.32
N ILE A 130 9.52 -13.82 -3.84
CA ILE A 130 8.17 -13.61 -4.39
C ILE A 130 7.75 -12.14 -4.23
N LYS A 131 7.88 -11.58 -3.03
CA LYS A 131 7.56 -10.16 -2.78
C LYS A 131 8.38 -9.22 -3.66
N PHE A 132 9.66 -9.50 -3.86
CA PHE A 132 10.52 -8.70 -4.74
C PHE A 132 10.00 -8.75 -6.19
N GLN A 133 9.64 -9.93 -6.70
CA GLN A 133 9.12 -10.07 -8.04
C GLN A 133 7.76 -9.40 -8.22
N ASP A 134 6.85 -9.54 -7.25
CA ASP A 134 5.54 -8.88 -7.27
C ASP A 134 5.69 -7.36 -7.29
N ASN A 135 6.61 -6.81 -6.50
CA ASN A 135 6.88 -5.37 -6.50
C ASN A 135 7.45 -4.89 -7.84
N LYS A 136 8.32 -5.67 -8.49
CA LYS A 136 8.80 -5.35 -9.85
C LYS A 136 7.67 -5.39 -10.87
N ASN A 137 6.80 -6.40 -10.80
CA ASN A 137 5.65 -6.50 -11.68
C ASN A 137 4.72 -5.29 -11.50
N HIS A 138 4.45 -4.88 -10.26
CA HIS A 138 3.66 -3.69 -9.98
C HIS A 138 4.27 -2.42 -10.58
N ILE A 139 5.58 -2.21 -10.45
CA ILE A 139 6.28 -1.09 -11.08
C ILE A 139 6.10 -1.13 -12.61
N HIS A 140 6.30 -2.30 -13.23
CA HIS A 140 6.09 -2.48 -14.67
C HIS A 140 4.66 -2.17 -15.10
N GLU A 141 3.66 -2.63 -14.35
CA GLU A 141 2.24 -2.37 -14.62
C GLU A 141 1.93 -0.86 -14.58
N VAL A 142 2.40 -0.15 -13.56
CA VAL A 142 2.19 1.29 -13.43
C VAL A 142 2.89 2.06 -14.55
N LEU A 143 4.13 1.70 -14.90
CA LEU A 143 4.83 2.32 -16.03
C LEU A 143 4.11 2.05 -17.35
N ALA A 144 3.69 0.81 -17.58
CA ALA A 144 2.98 0.42 -18.80
C ALA A 144 1.62 1.11 -18.95
N ALA A 145 0.87 1.26 -17.85
CA ALA A 145 -0.41 2.01 -17.82
C ALA A 145 -0.24 3.49 -18.16
N ASN A 146 0.98 4.01 -18.01
CA ASN A 146 1.36 5.38 -18.27
C ASN A 146 2.11 5.59 -19.60
N ASP A 147 2.12 4.57 -20.49
CA ASP A 147 2.86 4.56 -21.77
C ASP A 147 4.39 4.76 -21.61
N ILE A 148 4.96 4.19 -20.54
CA ILE A 148 6.38 4.29 -20.20
C ILE A 148 7.01 2.90 -20.18
N ASP A 149 8.27 2.82 -20.55
CA ASP A 149 9.14 1.67 -20.37
C ASP A 149 10.43 2.08 -19.62
N CYS A 150 11.06 1.15 -18.91
CA CYS A 150 12.29 1.41 -18.15
C CYS A 150 13.36 0.36 -18.46
N ASP A 151 14.41 0.77 -19.16
CA ASP A 151 15.42 -0.16 -19.71
C ASP A 151 16.27 -0.86 -18.64
N ASP A 152 16.54 -0.18 -17.54
CA ASP A 152 17.45 -0.62 -16.48
C ASP A 152 16.73 -1.06 -15.19
N LEU A 153 15.41 -1.29 -15.22
CA LEU A 153 14.65 -1.80 -14.05
C LEU A 153 15.11 -3.21 -13.63
N GLY A 154 15.85 -3.91 -14.49
CA GLY A 154 16.55 -5.15 -14.14
C GLY A 154 17.58 -4.99 -13.01
N SER A 155 18.17 -3.80 -12.89
CA SER A 155 19.36 -3.53 -12.05
C SER A 155 19.07 -3.07 -10.62
N ILE A 156 17.80 -2.83 -10.28
CA ILE A 156 17.39 -2.34 -8.96
C ILE A 156 17.57 -3.42 -7.87
N CYS A 157 18.07 -3.01 -6.69
CA CYS A 157 18.24 -3.92 -5.55
C CYS A 157 16.92 -4.15 -4.79
N GLN A 158 16.87 -5.21 -3.97
CA GLN A 158 15.64 -5.63 -3.29
C GLN A 158 15.02 -4.57 -2.37
N SER A 159 15.84 -3.87 -1.59
CA SER A 159 15.37 -2.80 -0.70
C SER A 159 14.77 -1.65 -1.47
N ASP A 160 15.43 -1.23 -2.55
CA ASP A 160 14.99 -0.07 -3.34
C ASP A 160 13.70 -0.39 -4.10
N THR A 161 13.53 -1.62 -4.58
CA THR A 161 12.28 -2.06 -5.23
C THR A 161 11.09 -1.98 -4.30
N MET A 162 11.22 -2.43 -3.05
CA MET A 162 10.12 -2.36 -2.07
C MET A 162 9.69 -0.92 -1.82
N VAL A 163 10.67 -0.03 -1.66
CA VAL A 163 10.40 1.38 -1.40
C VAL A 163 9.80 2.04 -2.64
N LEU A 164 10.38 1.80 -3.82
CA LEU A 164 9.90 2.38 -5.07
C LEU A 164 8.48 1.92 -5.41
N SER A 165 8.16 0.63 -5.24
CA SER A 165 6.83 0.10 -5.55
C SER A 165 5.74 0.75 -4.73
N ASN A 166 6.02 1.12 -3.48
CA ASN A 166 5.04 1.79 -2.62
C ASN A 166 4.68 3.20 -3.06
N TYR A 167 5.52 3.83 -3.89
CA TYR A 167 5.39 5.23 -4.28
C TYR A 167 5.41 5.44 -5.80
N ILE A 168 5.40 4.37 -6.59
CA ILE A 168 5.62 4.44 -8.03
C ILE A 168 4.55 5.31 -8.71
N GLU A 169 3.28 5.17 -8.32
CA GLU A 169 2.17 5.96 -8.87
C GLU A 169 2.35 7.47 -8.67
N GLU A 170 3.04 7.88 -7.61
CA GLU A 170 3.19 9.29 -7.23
C GLU A 170 4.45 9.91 -7.83
N ILE A 171 5.49 9.11 -8.07
CA ILE A 171 6.78 9.60 -8.59
C ILE A 171 6.86 9.58 -10.12
N VAL A 172 6.03 8.79 -10.81
CA VAL A 172 6.09 8.61 -12.27
C VAL A 172 6.04 9.94 -13.01
N VAL A 173 5.14 10.85 -12.61
CA VAL A 173 5.02 12.18 -13.22
C VAL A 173 6.33 12.97 -13.12
N SER A 174 6.93 12.97 -11.92
CA SER A 174 8.18 13.68 -11.65
C SER A 174 9.36 13.06 -12.41
N ALA A 175 9.37 11.72 -12.51
CA ALA A 175 10.39 10.99 -13.24
C ALA A 175 10.34 11.29 -14.75
N VAL A 176 9.14 11.27 -15.35
CA VAL A 176 8.96 11.61 -16.77
C VAL A 176 9.31 13.07 -17.03
N SER A 177 8.85 13.98 -16.18
CA SER A 177 9.16 15.40 -16.28
C SER A 177 10.68 15.63 -16.30
N TYR A 178 11.40 15.04 -15.35
CA TYR A 178 12.86 15.13 -15.30
C TYR A 178 13.53 14.54 -16.55
N HIS A 179 13.05 13.39 -17.01
CA HIS A 179 13.58 12.74 -18.20
C HIS A 179 13.42 13.62 -19.45
N LEU A 180 12.22 14.16 -19.68
CA LEU A 180 11.93 15.02 -20.83
C LEU A 180 12.69 16.34 -20.78
N MET A 181 12.87 16.93 -19.59
CA MET A 181 13.61 18.18 -19.46
C MET A 181 15.12 18.02 -19.68
N ASN A 182 15.67 16.83 -19.40
CA ASN A 182 17.11 16.58 -19.45
C ASN A 182 17.59 15.80 -20.67
N ASN A 183 16.67 15.21 -21.46
CA ASN A 183 17.00 14.50 -22.69
C ASN A 183 16.44 15.23 -23.91
N LYS A 184 17.35 15.71 -24.78
CA LYS A 184 16.99 16.49 -25.97
C LYS A 184 16.28 15.68 -27.05
N ASP A 185 16.54 14.38 -27.10
CA ASP A 185 15.93 13.43 -28.04
C ASP A 185 15.40 12.22 -27.25
N PRO A 186 14.14 12.28 -26.75
CA PRO A 186 13.55 11.18 -25.99
C PRO A 186 13.34 9.94 -26.87
N GLU A 187 13.73 8.77 -26.37
CA GLU A 187 13.57 7.50 -27.08
C GLU A 187 12.17 6.93 -26.89
N PHE A 188 11.55 6.50 -28.00
CA PHE A 188 10.27 5.80 -27.98
C PHE A 188 10.40 4.39 -28.56
N ARG A 189 9.98 3.39 -27.79
CA ARG A 189 9.95 1.97 -28.20
C ARG A 189 8.51 1.46 -28.19
N ASN A 190 8.03 1.00 -29.35
CA ASN A 190 6.64 0.56 -29.54
C ASN A 190 5.60 1.60 -29.07
N GLY A 191 5.91 2.90 -29.26
CA GLY A 191 5.06 4.00 -28.81
C GLY A 191 5.20 4.37 -27.32
N LYS A 192 5.93 3.61 -26.50
CA LYS A 192 6.18 3.97 -25.09
C LYS A 192 7.43 4.82 -24.95
N LEU A 193 7.40 5.81 -24.05
CA LEU A 193 8.58 6.60 -23.70
C LEU A 193 9.54 5.73 -22.88
N VAL A 194 10.78 5.62 -23.31
CA VAL A 194 11.80 4.86 -22.58
C VAL A 194 12.51 5.79 -21.61
N ILE A 195 12.37 5.55 -20.31
CA ILE A 195 13.07 6.26 -19.24
C ILE A 195 14.10 5.36 -18.58
N SER A 196 14.95 5.94 -17.72
CA SER A 196 15.94 5.20 -16.94
C SER A 196 15.66 5.28 -15.45
N MET A 197 16.25 4.36 -14.68
CA MET A 197 16.16 4.29 -13.23
C MET A 197 16.66 5.58 -12.58
N LYS A 198 17.63 6.28 -13.20
CA LYS A 198 18.06 7.61 -12.76
C LYS A 198 16.89 8.62 -12.69
N SER A 199 15.96 8.53 -13.62
CA SER A 199 14.77 9.41 -13.67
C SER A 199 13.78 9.03 -12.58
N LEU A 200 13.56 7.73 -12.35
CA LEU A 200 12.73 7.22 -11.26
C LEU A 200 13.30 7.57 -9.87
N SER A 201 14.61 7.37 -9.66
CA SER A 201 15.30 7.76 -8.43
C SER A 201 15.22 9.26 -8.17
N HIS A 202 15.30 10.09 -9.21
CA HIS A 202 15.13 11.54 -9.08
C HIS A 202 13.69 11.90 -8.64
N GLY A 203 12.68 11.32 -9.29
CA GLY A 203 11.28 11.49 -8.88
C GLY A 203 11.06 11.05 -7.42
N PHE A 204 11.70 9.96 -7.01
CA PHE A 204 11.66 9.49 -5.63
C PHE A 204 12.36 10.43 -4.64
N SER A 205 13.49 11.04 -5.01
CA SER A 205 14.18 12.05 -4.19
C SER A 205 13.28 13.26 -3.93
N ILE A 206 12.66 13.80 -4.99
CA ILE A 206 11.73 14.95 -4.88
C ILE A 206 10.57 14.63 -3.93
N PHE A 207 10.02 13.41 -4.04
CA PHE A 207 8.91 12.97 -3.19
C PHE A 207 9.31 12.89 -1.71
N GLN A 208 10.50 12.36 -1.41
CA GLN A 208 11.02 12.32 -0.04
C GLN A 208 11.34 13.71 0.52
N ASP A 209 11.92 14.58 -0.29
CA ASP A 209 12.17 15.98 0.09
C ASP A 209 10.86 16.75 0.32
N GLY A 210 9.78 16.37 -0.35
CA GLY A 210 8.43 16.85 -0.09
C GLY A 210 7.88 16.42 1.28
N LYS A 211 8.15 15.19 1.72
CA LYS A 211 7.75 14.67 3.05
C LYS A 211 8.62 15.20 4.19
N ASN A 212 9.93 15.36 3.97
CA ASN A 212 10.89 15.81 4.99
C ASN A 212 11.05 17.34 5.05
N GLY A 213 10.65 18.06 4.01
CA GLY A 213 10.77 19.52 3.87
C GLY A 213 9.86 20.37 4.75
N ARG A 214 9.31 19.81 5.84
CA ARG A 214 8.61 20.58 6.89
C ARG A 214 9.56 21.16 7.95
N ARG A 215 10.88 21.10 7.73
CA ARG A 215 11.89 21.82 8.52
C ARG A 215 12.83 22.61 7.61
N ASP A 216 12.69 23.93 7.74
CA ASP A 216 13.63 24.99 7.41
C ASP A 216 13.96 25.28 5.94
N THR A 217 13.28 26.31 5.44
CA THR A 217 13.81 27.26 4.47
C THR A 217 15.14 27.86 4.95
N LEU A 218 16.22 27.74 4.16
CA LEU A 218 17.07 28.85 3.68
C LEU A 218 18.43 28.36 3.13
N LYS A 219 18.73 28.87 1.92
CA LYS A 219 20.03 29.11 1.26
C LYS A 219 20.64 28.01 0.36
N MET A 220 20.66 28.33 -0.93
CA MET A 220 21.67 27.89 -1.90
C MET A 220 23.05 28.43 -1.50
N GLU A 221 24.11 27.62 -1.62
CA GLU A 221 25.16 27.74 -2.66
C GLU A 221 26.36 26.81 -2.35
N THR A 222 26.81 26.12 -3.40
CA THR A 222 28.18 25.63 -3.70
C THR A 222 28.93 24.65 -2.76
N ASN A 223 29.23 23.48 -3.33
CA ASN A 223 30.40 22.61 -3.13
C ASN A 223 31.21 22.72 -1.83
N ALA A 224 31.06 21.72 -0.96
CA ALA A 224 32.15 20.94 -0.39
C ALA A 224 31.58 19.83 0.50
N GLU A 225 32.16 18.64 0.43
CA GLU A 225 31.92 17.53 1.34
C GLU A 225 31.92 18.01 2.81
N SER A 226 30.83 17.77 3.52
CA SER A 226 30.88 17.66 4.98
C SER A 226 29.87 16.63 5.47
N SER A 227 30.43 15.49 5.81
CA SER A 227 29.82 14.51 6.69
C SER A 227 29.35 15.20 7.98
N LYS A 228 28.03 15.31 8.17
CA LYS A 228 27.48 15.61 9.50
C LYS A 228 27.76 14.39 10.38
N LYS A 229 28.82 14.47 11.18
CA LYS A 229 29.18 13.48 12.19
C LYS A 229 28.03 13.34 13.19
N VAL A 230 27.35 12.20 13.12
CA VAL A 230 26.57 11.65 14.24
C VAL A 230 27.57 11.38 15.39
N PRO A 231 27.25 11.70 16.66
CA PRO A 231 28.10 11.33 17.79
C PRO A 231 28.33 9.81 17.79
N PRO A 232 29.53 9.32 18.17
CA PRO A 232 29.79 7.89 18.19
C PRO A 232 28.90 7.22 19.25
N ASP A 233 28.22 6.14 18.84
CA ASP A 233 27.32 5.39 19.71
C ASP A 233 28.02 4.86 20.96
N ASN A 234 27.40 5.06 22.12
CA ASN A 234 27.81 4.41 23.36
C ASN A 234 27.53 2.88 23.30
N GLU A 235 28.19 2.07 24.13
CA GLU A 235 27.98 0.59 24.15
C GLU A 235 26.51 0.18 24.30
N PHE A 236 25.71 1.02 24.96
CA PHE A 236 24.27 0.86 25.11
C PHE A 236 23.51 1.07 23.79
N GLU A 237 23.85 2.12 23.03
CA GLU A 237 23.23 2.45 21.74
C GLU A 237 23.58 1.42 20.66
N LYS A 238 24.80 0.86 20.70
CA LYS A 238 25.21 -0.26 19.83
C LYS A 238 24.43 -1.55 20.09
N ARG A 239 23.99 -1.79 21.33
CA ARG A 239 23.22 -2.99 21.70
C ARG A 239 21.73 -2.87 21.35
N ILE A 240 21.19 -1.65 21.28
CA ILE A 240 19.75 -1.41 21.20
C ILE A 240 19.32 -0.93 19.80
N ARG A 241 20.23 -0.33 19.01
CA ARG A 241 19.96 0.02 17.61
C ARG A 241 19.47 -1.16 16.74
N PRO A 242 19.89 -2.42 16.95
CA PRO A 242 19.32 -3.57 16.24
C PRO A 242 17.91 -3.98 16.72
N GLU A 243 17.51 -3.56 17.93
CA GLU A 243 16.21 -3.91 18.54
C GLU A 243 15.16 -2.79 18.40
N VAL A 244 15.59 -1.57 18.06
CA VAL A 244 14.72 -0.42 17.82
C VAL A 244 14.39 -0.38 16.35
N ILE A 245 13.14 -0.65 16.01
CA ILE A 245 12.62 -0.53 14.64
C ILE A 245 12.75 0.94 14.22
N PRO A 246 13.63 1.27 13.26
CA PRO A 246 13.73 2.61 12.71
C PRO A 246 12.40 3.03 12.08
N ALA A 247 12.05 4.31 12.14
CA ALA A 247 10.84 4.86 11.51
C ALA A 247 10.74 4.58 9.99
N ASN A 248 11.86 4.18 9.36
CA ASN A 248 11.95 3.87 7.94
C ASN A 248 11.80 2.36 7.63
N GLU A 249 11.83 1.46 8.63
CA GLU A 249 11.52 0.03 8.48
C GLU A 249 10.00 -0.19 8.61
N ILE A 250 9.26 0.34 7.63
CA ILE A 250 7.83 0.13 7.51
C ILE A 250 7.60 -1.27 6.92
N GLY A 251 7.09 -2.18 7.74
CA GLY A 251 6.74 -3.55 7.36
C GLY A 251 6.50 -4.52 8.53
N VAL A 252 6.84 -4.12 9.76
CA VAL A 252 6.54 -4.93 10.96
C VAL A 252 5.05 -4.79 11.29
N THR A 253 4.30 -5.88 11.16
CA THR A 253 2.92 -5.94 11.64
C THR A 253 2.93 -6.18 13.15
N PHE A 254 1.98 -5.63 13.90
CA PHE A 254 1.94 -5.83 15.37
C PHE A 254 1.73 -7.28 15.81
N SER A 255 1.39 -8.20 14.88
CA SER A 255 1.47 -9.65 15.11
C SER A 255 2.90 -10.15 15.36
N ASP A 256 3.91 -9.35 15.01
CA ASP A 256 5.33 -9.65 15.16
C ASP A 256 5.94 -8.99 16.43
N ILE A 257 5.12 -8.27 17.21
CA ILE A 257 5.55 -7.51 18.39
C ILE A 257 5.17 -8.29 19.66
N ASP A 258 6.17 -8.78 20.40
CA ASP A 258 5.96 -9.47 21.67
C ASP A 258 5.70 -8.49 22.85
N GLU A 259 5.14 -9.02 23.95
CA GLU A 259 4.96 -8.30 25.23
C GLU A 259 6.25 -7.59 25.68
N LYS A 260 7.41 -8.19 25.42
CA LYS A 260 8.73 -7.64 25.75
C LYS A 260 9.02 -6.34 25.00
N ASN A 261 8.55 -6.21 23.76
CA ASN A 261 8.79 -5.03 22.93
C ASN A 261 7.95 -3.84 23.42
N VAL A 262 6.70 -4.08 23.81
CA VAL A 262 5.85 -3.05 24.45
C VAL A 262 6.52 -2.53 25.73
N ARG A 263 7.06 -3.43 26.55
CA ARG A 263 7.79 -3.09 27.76
C ARG A 263 9.06 -2.28 27.47
N ALA A 264 9.85 -2.70 26.47
CA ALA A 264 11.04 -1.99 26.04
C ALA A 264 10.71 -0.59 25.53
N LEU A 265 9.64 -0.43 24.73
CA LEU A 265 9.17 0.85 24.22
C LEU A 265 8.87 1.86 25.34
N PHE A 266 8.04 1.49 26.32
CA PHE A 266 7.72 2.40 27.43
C PHE A 266 8.92 2.67 28.33
N THR A 267 9.82 1.69 28.50
CA THR A 267 11.06 1.88 29.27
C THR A 267 12.00 2.86 28.57
N LEU A 268 12.09 2.78 27.23
CA LEU A 268 12.85 3.72 26.42
C LEU A 268 12.24 5.12 26.50
N ALA A 269 10.92 5.23 26.28
CA ALA A 269 10.19 6.50 26.35
C ALA A 269 10.34 7.19 27.71
N ALA A 270 10.38 6.43 28.81
CA ALA A 270 10.65 6.96 30.15
C ALA A 270 12.09 7.49 30.28
N LYS A 271 13.08 6.78 29.74
CA LYS A 271 14.50 7.19 29.79
C LYS A 271 14.79 8.42 28.93
N VAL A 272 14.09 8.58 27.81
CA VAL A 272 14.25 9.70 26.88
C VAL A 272 13.16 10.77 27.04
N ALA A 273 12.43 10.75 28.16
CA ALA A 273 11.39 11.72 28.44
C ALA A 273 11.95 13.17 28.39
N PRO A 274 11.19 14.14 27.84
CA PRO A 274 9.80 14.05 27.39
C PRO A 274 9.65 13.34 26.02
N THR A 275 8.70 12.41 25.90
CA THR A 275 8.50 11.60 24.69
C THR A 275 7.02 11.52 24.29
N ILE A 276 6.76 11.55 22.98
CA ILE A 276 5.44 11.29 22.40
C ILE A 276 5.47 9.91 21.75
N ILE A 277 4.54 9.04 22.13
CA ILE A 277 4.29 7.75 21.47
C ILE A 277 3.07 7.94 20.57
N PHE A 278 3.24 7.76 19.25
CA PHE A 278 2.14 7.82 18.28
C PHE A 278 1.75 6.40 17.83
N VAL A 279 0.46 6.09 17.93
CA VAL A 279 -0.11 4.79 17.53
C VAL A 279 -1.15 5.03 16.44
N ASP A 280 -0.79 4.71 15.20
CA ASP A 280 -1.74 4.75 14.08
C ASP A 280 -2.62 3.48 14.07
N GLU A 281 -3.81 3.58 13.49
CA GLU A 281 -4.81 2.49 13.41
C GLU A 281 -5.00 1.74 14.73
N VAL A 282 -5.18 2.48 15.83
CA VAL A 282 -5.20 1.90 17.19
C VAL A 282 -6.31 0.86 17.39
N ASP A 283 -7.35 0.85 16.55
CA ASP A 283 -8.41 -0.16 16.52
C ASP A 283 -7.92 -1.56 16.15
N SER A 284 -6.81 -1.66 15.40
CA SER A 284 -6.17 -2.93 15.08
C SER A 284 -5.59 -3.62 16.32
N MET A 285 -5.06 -2.84 17.27
CA MET A 285 -4.41 -3.32 18.50
C MET A 285 -5.36 -3.34 19.70
N LEU A 286 -6.19 -2.30 19.85
CA LEU A 286 -7.01 -2.05 21.04
C LEU A 286 -8.51 -2.24 20.78
N GLY A 287 -8.87 -2.95 19.71
CA GLY A 287 -10.25 -3.27 19.36
C GLY A 287 -11.01 -4.09 20.40
N GLN A 288 -12.32 -4.25 20.20
CA GLN A 288 -13.22 -4.98 21.10
C GLN A 288 -12.83 -6.46 21.24
N ARG A 289 -12.86 -6.94 22.49
CA ARG A 289 -12.48 -8.31 22.93
C ARG A 289 -13.36 -9.43 22.36
N THR A 290 -14.46 -9.07 21.70
CA THR A 290 -15.53 -9.99 21.32
C THR A 290 -15.33 -10.65 19.97
N ARG A 291 -14.20 -10.39 19.27
CA ARG A 291 -13.86 -11.12 18.05
C ARG A 291 -13.49 -12.56 18.45
N VAL A 292 -14.42 -13.50 18.26
CA VAL A 292 -14.18 -14.95 18.37
C VAL A 292 -12.93 -15.29 17.55
N GLY A 293 -11.85 -15.68 18.22
CA GLY A 293 -10.52 -15.90 17.63
C GLY A 293 -9.44 -14.85 17.98
N GLU A 294 -9.62 -14.00 19.00
CA GLU A 294 -8.54 -13.14 19.50
C GLU A 294 -7.41 -14.00 20.11
N HIS A 295 -6.27 -14.03 19.40
CA HIS A 295 -5.06 -14.79 19.75
C HIS A 295 -4.57 -14.36 21.15
N GLU A 296 -4.22 -15.32 22.02
CA GLU A 296 -3.80 -15.03 23.40
C GLU A 296 -2.62 -14.06 23.47
N ALA A 297 -1.72 -14.09 22.48
CA ALA A 297 -0.60 -13.15 22.40
C ALA A 297 -1.09 -11.70 22.26
N MET A 298 -2.11 -11.44 21.43
CA MET A 298 -2.69 -10.10 21.26
C MET A 298 -3.32 -9.59 22.56
N ARG A 299 -3.99 -10.47 23.31
CA ARG A 299 -4.53 -10.13 24.64
C ARG A 299 -3.43 -9.76 25.63
N LYS A 300 -2.30 -10.49 25.63
CA LYS A 300 -1.14 -10.17 26.49
C LYS A 300 -0.53 -8.81 26.12
N ILE A 301 -0.35 -8.55 24.83
CA ILE A 301 0.16 -7.27 24.30
C ILE A 301 -0.74 -6.10 24.73
N LYS A 302 -2.07 -6.23 24.52
CA LYS A 302 -3.05 -5.22 24.93
C LYS A 302 -3.01 -4.95 26.43
N ASN A 303 -2.90 -6.00 27.25
CA ASN A 303 -2.81 -5.85 28.71
C ASN A 303 -1.50 -5.19 29.16
N GLU A 304 -0.35 -5.53 28.58
CA GLU A 304 0.93 -4.89 28.91
C GLU A 304 0.92 -3.41 28.49
N PHE A 305 0.43 -3.11 27.28
CA PHE A 305 0.30 -1.73 26.80
C PHE A 305 -0.55 -0.89 27.75
N MET A 306 -1.69 -1.43 28.17
CA MET A 306 -2.59 -0.77 29.12
C MET A 306 -1.95 -0.60 30.50
N THR A 307 -1.27 -1.62 31.02
CA THR A 307 -0.62 -1.53 32.34
C THR A 307 0.46 -0.43 32.37
N ARG A 308 1.21 -0.29 31.27
CA ARG A 308 2.26 0.75 31.14
C ARG A 308 1.68 2.13 30.90
N TRP A 309 0.62 2.23 30.12
CA TRP A 309 -0.03 3.50 29.80
C TRP A 309 -0.81 4.10 30.98
N ASP A 310 -1.19 3.29 31.98
CA ASP A 310 -1.92 3.77 33.17
C ASP A 310 -1.15 4.80 34.03
N GLY A 311 0.14 4.96 33.78
CA GLY A 311 0.96 5.93 34.51
C GLY A 311 1.28 5.54 35.96
N LEU A 312 0.68 4.46 36.49
CA LEU A 312 0.95 3.95 37.84
C LEU A 312 2.42 3.56 38.07
N LEU A 313 3.12 3.18 36.99
CA LEU A 313 4.53 2.81 37.02
C LEU A 313 5.45 3.98 36.63
N THR A 314 4.88 5.14 36.29
CA THR A 314 5.61 6.31 35.79
C THR A 314 6.11 7.14 36.96
N LYS A 315 7.41 7.45 36.96
CA LYS A 315 8.03 8.22 38.04
C LYS A 315 7.69 9.71 37.93
N PRO A 316 7.74 10.45 39.05
CA PRO A 316 7.65 11.90 39.02
C PRO A 316 8.74 12.49 38.11
N GLY A 317 8.34 13.11 36.99
CA GLY A 317 9.25 13.70 35.99
C GLY A 317 9.30 12.96 34.64
N GLU A 318 8.78 11.73 34.56
CA GLU A 318 8.65 11.00 33.29
C GLU A 318 7.41 11.50 32.52
N GLN A 319 7.61 12.40 31.55
CA GLN A 319 6.55 12.95 30.71
C GLN A 319 6.41 12.15 29.41
N ILE A 320 5.43 11.25 29.37
CA ILE A 320 5.11 10.46 28.18
C ILE A 320 3.68 10.80 27.74
N LEU A 321 3.54 11.26 26.49
CA LEU A 321 2.24 11.52 25.87
C LEU A 321 1.94 10.43 24.85
N VAL A 322 0.80 9.76 24.99
CA VAL A 322 0.31 8.81 23.97
C VAL A 322 -0.69 9.51 23.06
N LEU A 323 -0.38 9.58 21.77
CA LEU A 323 -1.28 10.02 20.71
C LEU A 323 -1.71 8.81 19.89
N ALA A 324 -2.98 8.73 19.54
CA ALA A 324 -3.50 7.64 18.72
C ALA A 324 -4.43 8.14 17.62
N ALA A 325 -4.44 7.45 16.48
CA ALA A 325 -5.32 7.71 15.36
C ALA A 325 -6.14 6.45 15.02
N THR A 326 -7.40 6.62 14.62
CA THR A 326 -8.26 5.52 14.15
C THR A 326 -9.35 6.05 13.24
N ASN A 327 -9.70 5.26 12.22
CA ASN A 327 -10.87 5.49 11.37
C ASN A 327 -12.11 4.70 11.84
N ARG A 328 -11.97 3.85 12.88
CA ARG A 328 -13.02 2.96 13.39
C ARG A 328 -13.14 3.08 14.92
N PRO A 329 -13.54 4.25 15.44
CA PRO A 329 -13.61 4.45 16.88
C PRO A 329 -14.68 3.58 17.57
N PHE A 330 -15.65 3.06 16.82
CA PHE A 330 -16.66 2.10 17.27
C PHE A 330 -16.10 0.70 17.54
N ASP A 331 -15.00 0.34 16.88
CA ASP A 331 -14.32 -0.95 17.09
C ASP A 331 -13.49 -0.94 18.38
N LEU A 332 -13.29 0.21 19.03
CA LEU A 332 -12.54 0.31 20.28
C LEU A 332 -13.34 -0.17 21.50
N ASP A 333 -12.62 -0.82 22.42
CA ASP A 333 -13.15 -1.24 23.73
C ASP A 333 -13.38 -0.01 24.63
N GLU A 334 -14.48 0.02 25.40
CA GLU A 334 -14.80 1.12 26.31
C GLU A 334 -13.68 1.41 27.31
N ALA A 335 -12.96 0.38 27.76
CA ALA A 335 -11.83 0.55 28.69
C ALA A 335 -10.72 1.41 28.07
N ILE A 336 -10.53 1.34 26.75
CA ILE A 336 -9.54 2.11 26.00
C ILE A 336 -10.04 3.54 25.79
N ILE A 337 -11.30 3.68 25.38
CA ILE A 337 -11.94 4.98 25.16
C ILE A 337 -11.85 5.85 26.43
N ARG A 338 -12.06 5.24 27.61
CA ARG A 338 -11.96 5.94 28.91
C ARG A 338 -10.56 6.49 29.20
N ARG A 339 -9.50 5.84 28.73
CA ARG A 339 -8.10 6.27 28.95
C ARG A 339 -7.64 7.38 28.02
N PHE A 340 -8.25 7.50 26.85
CA PHE A 340 -8.04 8.67 25.99
C PHE A 340 -8.85 9.85 26.52
N GLU A 341 -8.29 10.64 27.46
CA GLU A 341 -9.00 11.76 28.10
C GLU A 341 -9.47 12.84 27.11
N ARG A 342 -8.64 13.12 26.11
CA ARG A 342 -8.91 14.04 24.99
C ARG A 342 -9.13 13.23 23.72
N ARG A 343 -10.25 13.48 23.05
CA ARG A 343 -10.68 12.82 21.82
C ARG A 343 -11.18 13.88 20.86
N ILE A 344 -10.46 14.07 19.76
CA ILE A 344 -10.71 15.13 18.77
C ILE A 344 -11.17 14.45 17.49
N MET A 345 -12.36 14.79 17.01
CA MET A 345 -12.82 14.35 15.69
C MET A 345 -12.14 15.20 14.62
N VAL A 346 -11.42 14.53 13.71
CA VAL A 346 -10.87 15.15 12.51
C VAL A 346 -11.86 14.90 11.37
N GLY A 347 -12.61 15.94 11.01
CA GLY A 347 -13.58 15.89 9.91
C GLY A 347 -12.97 16.16 8.54
N LEU A 348 -13.81 16.12 7.50
CA LEU A 348 -13.44 16.59 6.16
C LEU A 348 -13.07 18.09 6.19
N PRO A 349 -12.11 18.52 5.36
CA PRO A 349 -11.65 19.91 5.34
C PRO A 349 -12.74 20.87 4.87
N SER A 350 -12.84 22.03 5.53
CA SER A 350 -13.68 23.16 5.11
C SER A 350 -13.21 23.76 3.78
N VAL A 351 -14.02 24.62 3.14
CA VAL A 351 -13.62 25.32 1.89
C VAL A 351 -12.28 26.06 2.10
N GLU A 352 -12.16 26.82 3.19
CA GLU A 352 -10.94 27.57 3.53
C GLU A 352 -9.74 26.63 3.76
N SER A 353 -9.97 25.50 4.44
CA SER A 353 -8.94 24.49 4.65
C SER A 353 -8.52 23.81 3.35
N ARG A 354 -9.45 23.51 2.44
CA ARG A 354 -9.15 22.95 1.11
C ARG A 354 -8.35 23.94 0.27
N GLU A 355 -8.68 25.23 0.31
CA GLU A 355 -7.90 26.27 -0.35
C GLU A 355 -6.46 26.30 0.16
N LEU A 356 -6.26 26.24 1.48
CA LEU A 356 -4.93 26.21 2.09
C LEU A 356 -4.15 24.94 1.72
N ILE A 357 -4.81 23.79 1.71
CA ILE A 357 -4.21 22.51 1.29
C ILE A 357 -3.77 22.60 -0.18
N LEU A 358 -4.64 23.07 -1.08
CA LEU A 358 -4.33 23.21 -2.50
C LEU A 358 -3.19 24.21 -2.74
N LYS A 359 -3.17 25.34 -2.04
CA LYS A 359 -2.04 26.30 -2.08
C LYS A 359 -0.74 25.68 -1.61
N THR A 360 -0.80 24.84 -0.58
CA THR A 360 0.38 24.14 -0.06
C THR A 360 0.88 23.09 -1.04
N LEU A 361 -0.02 22.30 -1.63
CA LEU A 361 0.31 21.24 -2.58
C LEU A 361 0.88 21.80 -3.89
N LEU A 362 0.26 22.86 -4.42
CA LEU A 362 0.65 23.48 -5.69
C LEU A 362 1.69 24.62 -5.52
N GLY A 363 2.12 24.91 -4.29
CA GLY A 363 2.99 26.06 -4.00
C GLY A 363 4.40 25.96 -4.63
N LYS A 364 4.83 24.74 -5.00
CA LYS A 364 6.10 24.50 -5.69
C LYS A 364 5.94 24.38 -7.22
N GLU A 365 4.70 24.34 -7.71
CA GLU A 365 4.41 24.08 -9.12
C GLU A 365 4.29 25.37 -9.94
N ARG A 366 4.63 25.27 -11.23
CA ARG A 366 4.39 26.37 -12.18
C ARG A 366 2.91 26.38 -12.54
N THR A 367 2.20 27.39 -12.05
CA THR A 367 0.75 27.53 -12.24
C THR A 367 0.42 28.82 -12.96
N GLU A 368 -0.60 28.79 -13.82
CA GLU A 368 -1.09 29.94 -14.57
C GLU A 368 -2.61 30.01 -14.44
N ASN A 369 -3.13 31.18 -14.06
CA ASN A 369 -4.57 31.43 -13.92
C ASN A 369 -5.32 30.44 -13.00
N LEU A 370 -4.70 30.00 -11.89
CA LEU A 370 -5.35 29.16 -10.88
C LEU A 370 -6.04 30.00 -9.80
N GLU A 371 -7.37 30.00 -9.81
CA GLU A 371 -8.17 30.53 -8.70
C GLU A 371 -8.43 29.42 -7.66
N PHE A 372 -7.62 29.41 -6.59
CA PHE A 372 -7.72 28.40 -5.52
C PHE A 372 -9.07 28.38 -4.82
N LYS A 373 -9.78 29.52 -4.78
CA LYS A 373 -11.11 29.62 -4.18
C LYS A 373 -12.15 28.85 -5.00
N GLU A 374 -12.12 28.98 -6.32
CA GLU A 374 -12.98 28.18 -7.22
C GLU A 374 -12.68 26.69 -7.08
N LEU A 375 -11.39 26.31 -7.01
CA LEU A 375 -10.97 24.93 -6.80
C LEU A 375 -11.48 24.36 -5.47
N ALA A 376 -11.39 25.13 -4.38
CA ALA A 376 -11.87 24.72 -3.07
C ALA A 376 -13.40 24.52 -3.05
N THR A 377 -14.16 25.37 -3.76
CA THR A 377 -15.61 25.22 -3.90
C THR A 377 -15.97 23.99 -4.71
N MET A 378 -15.29 23.72 -5.83
CA MET A 378 -15.63 22.57 -6.67
C MET A 378 -15.21 21.22 -6.08
N THR A 379 -14.32 21.19 -5.08
CA THR A 379 -13.81 19.96 -4.42
C THR A 379 -14.52 19.67 -3.09
N GLU A 380 -15.81 20.00 -3.00
CA GLU A 380 -16.62 19.66 -1.84
C GLU A 380 -16.63 18.16 -1.57
N GLY A 381 -16.43 17.78 -0.29
CA GLY A 381 -16.37 16.39 0.14
C GLY A 381 -15.00 15.73 0.01
N TYR A 382 -14.00 16.38 -0.59
CA TYR A 382 -12.69 15.80 -0.82
C TYR A 382 -11.87 15.77 0.49
N SER A 383 -11.23 14.64 0.75
CA SER A 383 -10.20 14.52 1.79
C SER A 383 -8.87 15.14 1.34
N GLY A 384 -7.91 15.29 2.24
CA GLY A 384 -6.56 15.76 1.88
C GLY A 384 -5.89 14.84 0.84
N SER A 385 -6.12 13.52 0.92
CA SER A 385 -5.63 12.55 -0.04
C SER A 385 -6.30 12.71 -1.41
N ASP A 386 -7.61 12.95 -1.45
CA ASP A 386 -8.33 13.18 -2.71
C ASP A 386 -7.84 14.47 -3.41
N LEU A 387 -7.58 15.53 -2.63
CA LEU A 387 -7.01 16.77 -3.16
C LEU A 387 -5.58 16.58 -3.69
N LYS A 388 -4.76 15.77 -3.02
CA LYS A 388 -3.42 15.39 -3.50
C LYS A 388 -3.54 14.64 -4.82
N ASN A 389 -4.40 13.63 -4.90
CA ASN A 389 -4.61 12.84 -6.11
C ASN A 389 -5.13 13.70 -7.26
N LEU A 390 -6.06 14.62 -6.99
CA LEU A 390 -6.53 15.61 -7.96
C LEU A 390 -5.36 16.42 -8.55
N CYS A 391 -4.46 16.92 -7.71
CA CYS A 391 -3.30 17.68 -8.15
C CYS A 391 -2.32 16.81 -8.98
N ILE A 392 -2.07 15.57 -8.57
CA ILE A 392 -1.22 14.63 -9.32
C ILE A 392 -1.81 14.34 -10.71
N THR A 393 -3.11 14.02 -10.77
CA THR A 393 -3.80 13.75 -12.04
C THR A 393 -3.78 14.98 -12.95
N ALA A 394 -3.96 16.18 -12.40
CA ALA A 394 -3.89 17.42 -13.17
C ALA A 394 -2.46 17.69 -13.70
N ALA A 395 -1.44 17.49 -12.87
CA ALA A 395 -0.03 17.66 -13.24
C ALA A 395 0.42 16.68 -14.32
N TYR A 396 -0.18 15.50 -14.41
CA TYR A 396 0.16 14.52 -15.43
C TYR A 396 -0.27 14.93 -16.84
N ARG A 397 -1.28 15.80 -16.97
CA ARG A 397 -1.83 16.17 -18.27
C ARG A 397 -0.85 16.98 -19.15
N PRO A 398 -0.22 18.07 -18.69
CA PRO A 398 0.85 18.74 -19.44
C PRO A 398 1.97 17.78 -19.89
N VAL A 399 2.33 16.82 -19.03
CA VAL A 399 3.36 15.82 -19.33
C VAL A 399 2.90 14.88 -20.45
N ARG A 400 1.67 14.37 -20.38
CA ARG A 400 1.08 13.50 -21.40
C ARG A 400 0.96 14.20 -22.76
N GLU A 401 0.57 15.47 -22.78
CA GLU A 401 0.52 16.28 -23.99
C GLU A 401 1.91 16.43 -24.62
N LEU A 402 2.93 16.68 -23.81
CA LEU A 402 4.32 16.76 -24.26
C LEU A 402 4.84 15.42 -24.80
N MET A 403 4.57 14.31 -24.09
CA MET A 403 4.92 12.97 -24.57
C MET A 403 4.30 12.68 -25.94
N GLN A 404 3.04 13.07 -26.15
CA GLN A 404 2.35 12.88 -27.41
C GLN A 404 2.94 13.74 -28.54
N GLN A 405 3.32 14.99 -28.25
CA GLN A 405 3.97 15.86 -29.22
C GLN A 405 5.34 15.33 -29.63
N GLU A 406 6.15 14.87 -28.67
CA GLU A 406 7.47 14.28 -28.97
C GLU A 406 7.35 12.97 -29.75
N ARG A 407 6.36 12.12 -29.43
CA ARG A 407 6.05 10.92 -30.21
C ARG A 407 5.73 11.26 -31.67
N GLN A 408 4.89 12.28 -31.91
CA GLN A 408 4.53 12.70 -33.26
C GLN A 408 5.73 13.29 -34.03
N LYS A 409 6.60 14.04 -33.36
CA LYS A 409 7.84 14.56 -33.96
C LYS A 409 8.78 13.43 -34.37
N ASP A 410 8.95 12.42 -33.53
CA ASP A 410 9.77 11.24 -33.84
C ASP A 410 9.20 10.46 -35.04
N GLU A 411 7.89 10.23 -35.08
CA GLU A 411 7.23 9.59 -36.23
C GLU A 411 7.44 10.39 -37.53
N GLN A 412 7.35 11.72 -37.47
CA GLN A 412 7.62 12.58 -38.63
C GLN A 412 9.09 12.53 -39.06
N ARG A 413 10.05 12.51 -38.12
CA ARG A 413 11.49 12.35 -38.42
C ARG A 413 11.75 11.01 -39.10
N LYS A 414 11.16 9.92 -38.59
CA LYS A 414 11.28 8.57 -39.18
C LYS A 414 10.67 8.49 -40.59
N LYS A 415 9.51 9.12 -40.82
CA LYS A 415 8.90 9.21 -42.16
C LYS A 415 9.78 10.00 -43.14
N LYS A 416 10.28 11.18 -42.74
CA LYS A 416 11.21 11.97 -43.56
C LYS A 416 12.52 11.22 -43.87
N ALA A 417 13.05 10.45 -42.92
CA ALA A 417 14.23 9.62 -43.13
C ALA A 417 13.97 8.43 -44.08
N ALA A 418 12.76 7.85 -44.05
CA ALA A 418 12.35 6.78 -44.96
C ALA A 418 12.05 7.29 -46.39
N GLU A 419 11.51 8.51 -46.51
CA GLU A 419 11.22 9.17 -47.80
C GLU A 419 12.48 9.81 -48.44
N GLY A 420 13.53 10.09 -47.66
CA GLY A 420 14.78 10.71 -48.10
C GLY A 420 15.79 9.82 -48.82
N GLN A 421 15.50 8.53 -49.06
CA GLN A 421 16.33 7.67 -49.91
C GLN A 421 15.96 7.85 -51.39
N GLY A 422 16.23 9.03 -51.93
CA GLY A 422 15.90 9.32 -53.33
C GLY A 422 16.09 10.76 -53.81
N SER A 423 17.20 11.42 -53.49
CA SER A 423 17.93 12.28 -54.46
C SER A 423 19.12 12.97 -53.78
N GLU A 424 20.30 12.87 -54.39
CA GLU A 424 21.38 13.82 -54.19
C GLU A 424 20.93 15.18 -54.75
N GLY A 425 20.95 16.20 -53.90
CA GLY A 425 20.57 17.56 -54.29
C GLY A 425 20.77 18.54 -53.14
N THR A 426 21.97 19.08 -53.05
CA THR A 426 22.40 20.18 -52.16
C THR A 426 21.38 21.33 -52.13
N SER A 427 20.93 21.73 -50.94
CA SER A 427 20.77 23.15 -50.63
C SER A 427 20.81 23.36 -49.13
N ASP A 428 21.76 24.21 -48.72
CA ASP A 428 21.91 24.77 -47.39
C ASP A 428 20.62 25.46 -46.96
N THR A 429 19.92 24.88 -45.99
CA THR A 429 19.09 25.67 -45.08
C THR A 429 19.70 25.54 -43.71
N LYS A 430 20.49 26.55 -43.33
CA LYS A 430 20.87 26.82 -41.95
C LYS A 430 19.59 27.12 -41.16
N GLU A 431 18.88 26.08 -40.73
CA GLU A 431 17.95 26.22 -39.63
C GLU A 431 18.82 26.43 -38.38
N GLU A 432 18.74 27.65 -37.85
CA GLU A 432 19.37 28.06 -36.61
C GLU A 432 19.10 27.00 -35.53
N MET A 433 20.17 26.43 -35.00
CA MET A 433 20.17 25.63 -33.78
C MET A 433 19.82 26.55 -32.60
N GLU A 434 18.57 27.01 -32.51
CA GLU A 434 18.04 27.45 -31.23
C GLU A 434 18.11 26.24 -30.28
N GLU A 435 18.70 26.44 -29.10
CA GLU A 435 18.73 25.46 -28.01
C GLU A 435 17.30 25.02 -27.69
N LYS A 436 16.84 23.91 -28.31
CA LYS A 436 15.53 23.30 -28.04
C LYS A 436 15.51 22.79 -26.60
N THR A 437 15.10 23.64 -25.68
CA THR A 437 14.78 23.28 -24.31
C THR A 437 13.35 22.74 -24.31
N ILE A 438 13.18 21.49 -23.89
CA ILE A 438 11.85 20.90 -23.72
C ILE A 438 11.21 21.55 -22.49
N THR A 439 10.22 22.41 -22.72
CA THR A 439 9.51 23.13 -21.65
C THR A 439 8.10 22.60 -21.47
N ILE A 440 7.80 22.10 -20.27
CA ILE A 440 6.43 21.71 -19.89
C ILE A 440 5.62 22.98 -19.64
N ARG A 441 4.40 23.05 -20.20
CA ARG A 441 3.49 24.18 -19.99
C ARG A 441 3.04 24.24 -18.52
N PRO A 442 2.75 25.44 -17.97
CA PRO A 442 2.24 25.56 -16.62
C PRO A 442 0.86 24.90 -16.47
N LEU A 443 0.53 24.54 -15.22
CA LEU A 443 -0.76 23.97 -14.84
C LEU A 443 -1.83 25.07 -14.81
N ASN A 444 -2.99 24.80 -15.40
CA ASN A 444 -4.10 25.75 -15.45
C ASN A 444 -5.41 25.17 -14.89
N LEU A 445 -6.45 26.01 -14.83
CA LEU A 445 -7.74 25.65 -14.23
C LEU A 445 -8.46 24.52 -15.00
N GLU A 446 -8.27 24.44 -16.31
CA GLU A 446 -8.89 23.40 -17.15
C GLU A 446 -8.29 22.02 -16.85
N ASP A 447 -7.00 21.94 -16.53
CA ASP A 447 -6.36 20.70 -16.08
C ASP A 447 -6.99 20.18 -14.79
N MET A 448 -7.22 21.08 -13.84
CA MET A 448 -7.88 20.75 -12.57
C MET A 448 -9.33 20.30 -12.77
N LYS A 449 -10.08 20.98 -13.66
CA LYS A 449 -11.47 20.60 -14.00
C LYS A 449 -11.55 19.23 -14.65
N GLN A 450 -10.63 18.90 -15.56
CA GLN A 450 -10.59 17.58 -16.18
C GLN A 450 -10.13 16.49 -15.21
N ALA A 451 -9.16 16.79 -14.34
CA ALA A 451 -8.74 15.86 -13.29
C ALA A 451 -9.88 15.54 -12.32
N LYS A 452 -10.73 16.53 -12.00
CA LYS A 452 -11.92 16.32 -11.15
C LYS A 452 -12.88 15.28 -11.72
N ASN A 453 -13.01 15.18 -13.05
CA ASN A 453 -13.86 14.16 -13.68
C ASN A 453 -13.29 12.74 -13.57
N GLN A 454 -12.01 12.59 -13.22
CA GLN A 454 -11.33 11.30 -13.07
C GLN A 454 -11.18 10.91 -11.59
N VAL A 455 -11.03 11.88 -10.70
CA VAL A 455 -10.84 11.66 -9.26
C VAL A 455 -12.13 11.92 -8.51
N ALA A 456 -12.79 10.85 -8.05
CA ALA A 456 -13.97 10.94 -7.18
C ALA A 456 -13.57 11.11 -5.70
N ALA A 457 -14.45 11.74 -4.91
CA ALA A 457 -14.27 11.79 -3.47
C ALA A 457 -14.30 10.37 -2.87
N SER A 458 -13.31 10.03 -2.06
CA SER A 458 -13.21 8.72 -1.42
C SER A 458 -14.21 8.53 -0.28
N PHE A 459 -14.78 9.63 0.23
CA PHE A 459 -15.71 9.62 1.34
C PHE A 459 -16.99 10.37 1.00
N ALA A 460 -18.14 9.74 1.22
CA ALA A 460 -19.44 10.40 1.06
C ALA A 460 -19.73 11.26 2.30
N ALA A 461 -19.83 12.59 2.12
CA ALA A 461 -20.12 13.51 3.22
C ALA A 461 -21.47 13.23 3.92
N GLU A 462 -22.44 12.68 3.17
CA GLU A 462 -23.76 12.24 3.65
C GLU A 462 -23.84 10.72 3.89
N GLY A 463 -22.71 10.01 3.83
CA GLY A 463 -22.67 8.56 4.03
C GLY A 463 -22.99 8.16 5.47
N SER A 464 -23.48 6.92 5.64
CA SER A 464 -23.78 6.34 6.96
C SER A 464 -22.59 6.42 7.92
N ILE A 465 -21.37 6.18 7.41
CA ILE A 465 -20.14 6.21 8.19
C ILE A 465 -19.88 7.62 8.78
N MET A 466 -20.09 8.70 8.02
CA MET A 466 -19.90 10.06 8.53
C MET A 466 -20.92 10.39 9.62
N SER A 467 -22.17 9.93 9.44
CA SER A 467 -23.22 10.08 10.45
C SER A 467 -22.87 9.33 11.74
N GLU A 468 -22.39 8.10 11.62
CA GLU A 468 -21.94 7.29 12.76
C GLU A 468 -20.76 7.94 13.50
N LEU A 469 -19.79 8.49 12.78
CA LEU A 469 -18.66 9.21 13.35
C LEU A 469 -19.11 10.48 14.09
N LYS A 470 -20.03 11.27 13.52
CA LYS A 470 -20.60 12.45 14.17
C LYS A 470 -21.34 12.06 15.46
N GLN A 471 -22.19 11.04 15.39
CA GLN A 471 -22.91 10.53 16.57
C GLN A 471 -21.95 10.04 17.65
N TRP A 472 -20.88 9.33 17.27
CA TRP A 472 -19.84 8.90 18.20
C TRP A 472 -19.14 10.11 18.86
N ASN A 473 -18.81 11.14 18.08
CA ASN A 473 -18.20 12.36 18.59
C ASN A 473 -19.13 13.12 19.56
N ASP A 474 -20.45 13.17 19.30
CA ASP A 474 -21.40 13.82 20.20
C ASP A 474 -21.50 13.11 21.57
N LEU A 475 -21.24 11.80 21.59
CA LEU A 475 -21.25 10.98 22.80
C LEU A 475 -19.91 11.03 23.55
N TYR A 476 -18.79 10.86 22.84
CA TYR A 476 -17.48 10.61 23.41
C TYR A 476 -16.44 11.71 23.14
N GLY A 477 -16.66 12.56 22.14
CA GLY A 477 -15.71 13.60 21.72
C GLY A 477 -15.50 14.73 22.73
N GLU A 478 -14.78 15.76 22.28
CA GLU A 478 -14.47 16.92 23.08
C GLU A 478 -15.73 17.76 23.36
N GLY A 479 -16.27 17.65 24.58
CA GLY A 479 -17.52 18.32 24.98
C GLY A 479 -18.78 17.45 24.88
N GLY A 480 -18.63 16.16 24.59
CA GLY A 480 -19.76 15.23 24.42
C GLY A 480 -20.68 15.07 25.64
N SER A 481 -21.92 14.66 25.38
CA SER A 481 -23.01 14.62 26.37
C SER A 481 -22.74 13.71 27.57
N ARG A 482 -21.91 12.67 27.44
CA ARG A 482 -21.48 11.82 28.57
C ARG A 482 -20.59 12.55 29.58
N LYS A 483 -19.89 13.63 29.20
CA LYS A 483 -19.19 14.49 30.18
C LYS A 483 -20.18 15.25 31.08
N ARG A 484 -21.40 15.56 30.61
CA ARG A 484 -22.43 16.24 31.40
C ARG A 484 -23.16 15.32 32.38
N GLN A 485 -23.06 14.01 32.21
CA GLN A 485 -23.64 13.00 33.12
C GLN A 485 -22.61 12.41 34.11
N GLN A 486 -21.52 13.12 34.42
CA GLN A 486 -20.73 12.76 35.59
C GLN A 486 -21.58 13.03 36.85
N LEU A 487 -21.91 11.92 37.51
CA LEU A 487 -22.72 11.77 38.71
C LEU A 487 -22.34 12.79 39.81
N THR A 488 -23.33 13.58 40.23
CA THR A 488 -23.37 14.29 41.51
C THR A 488 -23.47 13.31 42.69
N TYR A 489 -22.42 12.53 42.91
CA TYR A 489 -22.27 11.69 44.10
C TYR A 489 -20.89 11.89 44.73
N PHE A 490 -20.60 13.14 45.08
CA PHE A 490 -19.70 13.45 46.20
C PHE A 490 -20.20 14.76 46.82
N LEU A 491 -20.89 14.62 47.95
CA LEU A 491 -21.17 15.65 48.95
C LEU A 491 -20.55 15.17 50.26
#